data_AF-A0A7S3CH17-F1
#
_entry.id   AF-A0A7S3CH17-F1
#
_cell.length_a   1.000
_cell.length_b   1.000
_cell.length_c   1.000
_cell.angle_alpha   90.00
_cell.angle_beta   90.00
_cell.angle_gamma   90.00
#
_symmetry.space_group_name_H-M   'P 1'
#
loop_
_entity.id
_entity.type
_entity.pdbx_description
1 polymer ?
#
loop_
_entity_poly.entity_id
_entity_poly.type
_entity_poly.pdbx_seq_one_letter_code
_entity_poly.pdbx_strand_id
1 'polypeptide(L)'
;KSEARALARRWRGDRLLDAMADDMDVDVEGVSLEDLMAQLTTAQETKSEARLSERNVVELVQKLKEKGLIGAEENNALLHTVTGREYLTERKLRGEVKDQVDKLGGRVALAELPPLLDVDIVHCEKAARLLAGEARATGEIKLIDGELLTQRYFDDTGVEINETLQQRGHVTIGEMAKAYDLSADLMTRTVESKVGGVIEGEIRSGLVYTPTYISRVRAIVRGVLRGARSPVSLKAACSRLRVHEVALQALVPTLVAELVSRGEVSGTYQTGSSIWTPGSYGKRQEEEALSFFKANGYVEYETLKRLGIQKPQAYLRERYQEDFALETIFASPSVLPPLDAAVDDCIATGSYLDMGQHLPSPFTTGDVQDIVKLAPKVKQVVSSGAALVLAETCLVSKAFCEKCEAAVRESVVG
;
A
#
# COMPACT_ATOMS: atom_id res chain seq x y z
N LYS A 1 15.10 44.20 -61.25
CA LYS A 1 14.77 43.03 -60.37
C LYS A 1 14.44 41.82 -61.25
N SER A 2 15.41 41.48 -62.07
CA SER A 2 15.31 40.65 -63.28
C SER A 2 16.41 39.59 -63.32
N GLU A 3 17.05 39.31 -62.18
CA GLU A 3 18.07 38.26 -62.04
C GLU A 3 17.65 37.14 -61.06
N ALA A 4 16.54 37.29 -60.35
CA ALA A 4 16.04 36.27 -59.42
C ALA A 4 15.05 35.28 -60.05
N ARG A 5 14.78 35.38 -61.37
CA ARG A 5 13.88 34.49 -62.12
C ARG A 5 14.60 33.67 -63.21
N ALA A 6 15.93 33.66 -63.22
CA ALA A 6 16.76 32.84 -64.12
C ALA A 6 17.27 31.53 -63.50
N LEU A 7 16.91 31.22 -62.24
CA LEU A 7 17.47 30.10 -61.47
C LEU A 7 16.45 29.01 -61.08
N ALA A 8 15.38 28.85 -61.86
CA ALA A 8 14.35 27.83 -61.61
C ALA A 8 14.12 26.81 -62.75
N ARG A 9 14.96 26.78 -63.80
CA ARG A 9 14.80 25.81 -64.91
C ARG A 9 16.11 25.34 -65.52
N ARG A 10 16.83 24.56 -64.73
CA ARG A 10 17.89 23.59 -65.07
C ARG A 10 18.32 23.15 -63.68
N TRP A 11 18.04 21.94 -63.24
CA TRP A 11 18.86 20.79 -63.57
C TRP A 11 17.95 19.56 -63.58
N ARG A 12 17.84 18.95 -64.76
CA ARG A 12 17.40 17.56 -64.90
C ARG A 12 18.49 16.68 -64.29
N GLY A 13 18.07 15.49 -63.85
CA GLY A 13 18.96 14.38 -63.51
C GLY A 13 20.02 14.13 -64.59
N ASP A 14 21.08 13.43 -64.16
CA ASP A 14 22.28 13.03 -64.92
C ASP A 14 23.57 13.83 -64.64
N ARG A 15 23.68 14.60 -63.55
CA ARG A 15 25.00 15.19 -63.15
C ARG A 15 25.37 15.10 -61.68
N LEU A 16 24.55 14.46 -60.86
CA LEU A 16 24.86 14.22 -59.44
C LEU A 16 25.32 12.78 -59.17
N LEU A 17 25.22 11.89 -60.16
CA LEU A 17 25.81 10.55 -60.11
C LEU A 17 27.25 10.53 -60.63
N ASP A 18 27.60 11.40 -61.60
CA ASP A 18 28.98 11.50 -62.13
C ASP A 18 29.93 12.35 -61.26
N ALA A 19 29.41 13.20 -60.38
CA ALA A 19 30.23 14.03 -59.49
C ALA A 19 30.45 13.41 -58.09
N MET A 20 29.86 12.24 -57.82
CA MET A 20 30.09 11.46 -56.59
C MET A 20 30.88 10.17 -56.86
N ALA A 21 31.29 9.93 -58.12
CA ALA A 21 32.07 8.77 -58.52
C ALA A 21 33.60 9.00 -58.47
N ASP A 22 34.07 10.24 -58.31
CA ASP A 22 35.49 10.61 -58.41
C ASP A 22 36.14 11.03 -57.07
N ASP A 23 35.51 10.80 -55.92
CA ASP A 23 36.05 11.25 -54.61
C ASP A 23 35.88 10.25 -53.45
N MET A 24 35.82 8.94 -53.77
CA MET A 24 35.91 7.87 -52.76
C MET A 24 36.79 6.69 -53.24
N ASP A 25 37.93 7.00 -53.86
CA ASP A 25 39.10 6.10 -53.73
C ASP A 25 39.68 6.29 -52.33
N VAL A 26 38.94 5.79 -51.34
CA VAL A 26 39.55 5.39 -50.07
C VAL A 26 40.15 4.03 -50.38
N ASP A 27 41.47 3.98 -50.53
CA ASP A 27 42.27 2.77 -50.50
C ASP A 27 41.92 1.97 -49.23
N VAL A 28 40.91 1.12 -49.34
CA VAL A 28 40.73 0.00 -48.44
C VAL A 28 41.86 -0.94 -48.84
N GLU A 29 42.98 -0.88 -48.11
CA GLU A 29 43.98 -1.96 -48.04
C GLU A 29 43.29 -3.22 -47.48
N GLY A 30 42.36 -3.76 -48.25
CA GLY A 30 41.80 -5.08 -48.10
C GLY A 30 42.84 -6.00 -48.70
N VAL A 31 43.61 -6.64 -47.82
CA VAL A 31 44.53 -7.73 -48.14
C VAL A 31 43.85 -8.62 -49.19
N SER A 32 44.42 -8.67 -50.40
CA SER A 32 43.81 -9.41 -51.50
C SER A 32 43.71 -10.88 -51.12
N LEU A 33 42.69 -11.58 -51.60
CA LEU A 33 42.51 -13.01 -51.30
C LEU A 33 43.77 -13.81 -51.72
N GLU A 34 44.46 -13.34 -52.76
CA GLU A 34 45.70 -13.89 -53.27
C GLU A 34 46.88 -13.65 -52.32
N ASP A 35 46.99 -12.47 -51.71
CA ASP A 35 48.00 -12.18 -50.69
C ASP A 35 47.76 -12.97 -49.41
N LEU A 36 46.50 -13.12 -49.00
CA LEU A 36 46.11 -13.95 -47.86
C LEU A 36 46.42 -15.44 -48.12
N MET A 37 46.15 -15.92 -49.34
CA MET A 37 46.48 -17.27 -49.76
C MET A 37 47.99 -17.48 -49.85
N ALA A 38 48.73 -16.51 -50.40
CA ALA A 38 50.19 -16.51 -50.48
C ALA A 38 50.80 -16.56 -49.08
N GLN A 39 50.33 -15.70 -48.17
CA GLN A 39 50.74 -15.67 -46.76
C GLN A 39 50.45 -17.00 -46.05
N LEU A 40 49.28 -17.60 -46.28
CA LEU A 40 48.93 -18.93 -45.77
C LEU A 40 49.82 -20.02 -46.33
N THR A 41 50.12 -20.01 -47.64
CA THR A 41 51.03 -20.98 -48.24
C THR A 41 52.45 -20.81 -47.71
N THR A 42 52.97 -19.60 -47.56
CA THR A 42 54.28 -19.38 -46.91
C THR A 42 54.27 -19.84 -45.46
N ALA A 43 53.22 -19.59 -44.69
CA ALA A 43 53.10 -20.06 -43.31
C ALA A 43 53.02 -21.60 -43.21
N GLN A 44 52.42 -22.27 -44.20
CA GLN A 44 52.34 -23.73 -44.29
C GLN A 44 53.64 -24.38 -44.78
N GLU A 45 54.37 -23.73 -45.70
CA GLU A 45 55.67 -24.17 -46.22
C GLU A 45 56.82 -23.91 -45.25
N THR A 46 56.62 -23.02 -44.27
CA THR A 46 57.55 -22.82 -43.17
C THR A 46 57.48 -24.06 -42.27
N LYS A 47 58.24 -25.10 -42.64
CA LYS A 47 58.45 -26.28 -41.80
C LYS A 47 59.09 -25.82 -40.50
N SER A 48 58.26 -25.69 -39.47
CA SER A 48 58.66 -25.49 -38.08
C SER A 48 59.80 -26.45 -37.74
N GLU A 49 61.03 -25.94 -37.60
CA GLU A 49 62.17 -26.71 -37.13
C GLU A 49 61.88 -27.13 -35.68
N ALA A 50 61.82 -28.45 -35.46
CA ALA A 50 61.41 -29.13 -34.23
C ALA A 50 59.93 -28.96 -33.81
N ARG A 51 59.03 -29.71 -34.47
CA ARG A 51 57.75 -30.07 -33.85
C ARG A 51 58.02 -31.00 -32.67
N LEU A 52 57.89 -30.49 -31.45
CA LEU A 52 57.84 -31.31 -30.25
C LEU A 52 56.61 -32.22 -30.36
N SER A 53 56.79 -33.54 -30.23
CA SER A 53 55.65 -34.45 -30.09
C SER A 53 54.90 -34.13 -28.80
N GLU A 54 53.59 -34.37 -28.74
CA GLU A 54 52.77 -34.12 -27.54
C GLU A 54 53.39 -34.77 -26.29
N ARG A 55 53.94 -35.98 -26.44
CA ARG A 55 54.67 -36.68 -25.39
C ARG A 55 55.90 -35.90 -24.90
N ASN A 56 56.69 -35.32 -25.80
CA ASN A 56 57.85 -34.52 -25.44
C ASN A 56 57.43 -33.22 -24.73
N VAL A 57 56.30 -32.62 -25.13
CA VAL A 57 55.75 -31.43 -24.46
C VAL A 57 55.34 -31.76 -23.02
N VAL A 58 54.64 -32.87 -22.79
CA VAL A 58 54.25 -33.32 -21.44
C VAL A 58 55.47 -33.60 -20.57
N GLU A 59 56.49 -34.30 -21.08
CA GLU A 59 57.73 -34.57 -20.35
C GLU A 59 58.52 -33.28 -20.02
N LEU A 60 58.51 -32.29 -20.92
CA LEU A 60 59.13 -30.98 -20.67
C LEU A 60 58.37 -30.20 -19.59
N VAL A 61 57.04 -30.17 -19.65
CA VAL A 61 56.20 -29.52 -18.62
C VAL A 61 56.41 -30.18 -17.26
N GLN A 62 56.50 -31.51 -17.20
CA GLN A 62 56.80 -32.24 -15.97
C GLN A 62 58.19 -31.91 -15.43
N LYS A 63 59.22 -31.86 -16.27
CA LYS A 63 60.58 -31.44 -15.87
C LYS A 63 60.63 -29.98 -15.41
N LEU A 64 59.84 -29.10 -16.01
CA LEU A 64 59.72 -27.70 -15.60
C LEU A 64 59.04 -27.57 -14.22
N LYS A 65 58.06 -28.43 -13.93
CA LYS A 65 57.43 -28.56 -12.62
C LYS A 65 58.41 -29.09 -11.57
N GLU A 66 59.17 -30.14 -11.89
CA GLU A 66 60.20 -30.71 -10.99
C GLU A 66 61.31 -29.71 -10.66
N LYS A 67 61.69 -28.86 -11.61
CA LYS A 67 62.66 -27.78 -11.41
C LYS A 67 62.09 -26.57 -10.67
N GLY A 68 60.80 -26.56 -10.33
CA GLY A 68 60.13 -25.49 -9.62
C GLY A 68 59.98 -24.18 -10.43
N LEU A 69 60.15 -24.23 -11.75
CA LEU A 69 60.03 -23.05 -12.62
C LEU A 69 58.55 -22.74 -12.94
N ILE A 70 57.68 -23.75 -12.85
CA ILE A 70 56.24 -23.67 -13.10
C ILE A 70 55.53 -24.46 -11.99
N GLY A 71 54.51 -23.89 -11.35
CA GLY A 71 53.74 -24.57 -10.30
C GLY A 71 54.37 -24.59 -8.89
N ALA A 72 55.48 -23.89 -8.66
CA ALA A 72 56.12 -23.80 -7.33
C ALA A 72 55.53 -22.70 -6.44
N GLU A 73 54.96 -21.65 -7.03
CA GLU A 73 54.27 -20.58 -6.30
C GLU A 73 52.75 -20.79 -6.38
N GLU A 74 52.03 -20.51 -5.29
CA GLU A 74 50.57 -20.65 -5.22
C GLU A 74 49.83 -19.85 -6.31
N ASN A 75 50.45 -18.79 -6.85
CA ASN A 75 49.89 -17.94 -7.90
C ASN A 75 50.19 -18.43 -9.34
N ASN A 76 51.02 -19.46 -9.51
CA ASN A 76 51.41 -20.02 -10.79
C ASN A 76 51.20 -21.55 -10.84
N ALA A 77 50.22 -22.04 -10.09
CA ALA A 77 49.80 -23.43 -10.13
C ALA A 77 49.34 -23.79 -11.56
N LEU A 78 49.92 -24.86 -12.11
CA LEU A 78 49.54 -25.41 -13.40
C LEU A 78 48.38 -26.39 -13.18
N LEU A 79 47.21 -25.98 -13.64
CA LEU A 79 45.98 -26.76 -13.66
C LEU A 79 45.89 -27.51 -15.00
N HIS A 80 45.08 -28.55 -15.04
CA HIS A 80 44.72 -29.24 -16.28
C HIS A 80 43.21 -29.14 -16.47
N THR A 81 42.77 -29.12 -17.72
CA THR A 81 41.35 -29.24 -18.04
C THR A 81 40.82 -30.61 -17.64
N VAL A 82 39.51 -30.74 -17.44
CA VAL A 82 38.86 -32.03 -17.10
C VAL A 82 39.10 -33.06 -18.21
N THR A 83 39.26 -32.60 -19.46
CA THR A 83 39.66 -33.42 -20.61
C THR A 83 41.14 -33.82 -20.62
N GLY A 84 41.98 -33.22 -19.76
CA GLY A 84 43.41 -33.49 -19.64
C GLY A 84 44.26 -33.06 -20.84
N ARG A 85 43.67 -32.31 -21.78
CA ARG A 85 44.32 -31.91 -23.04
C ARG A 85 45.05 -30.58 -22.96
N GLU A 86 44.63 -29.71 -22.05
CA GLU A 86 45.18 -28.37 -21.93
C GLU A 86 45.67 -28.10 -20.51
N TYR A 87 46.77 -27.34 -20.42
CA TYR A 87 47.27 -26.82 -19.15
C TYR A 87 46.87 -25.37 -18.99
N LEU A 88 46.30 -25.04 -17.84
CA LEU A 88 45.82 -23.70 -17.53
C LEU A 88 46.55 -23.18 -16.29
N THR A 89 47.07 -21.95 -16.35
CA THR A 89 47.59 -21.30 -15.14
C THR A 89 46.46 -20.67 -14.35
N GLU A 90 46.58 -20.62 -13.03
CA GLU A 90 45.57 -19.99 -12.16
C GLU A 90 45.33 -18.51 -12.51
N ARG A 91 46.37 -17.80 -12.99
CA ARG A 91 46.22 -16.43 -13.52
C ARG A 91 45.36 -16.38 -14.79
N LYS A 92 45.53 -17.33 -15.72
CA LYS A 92 44.73 -17.39 -16.95
C LYS A 92 43.29 -17.80 -16.64
N LEU A 93 43.09 -18.76 -15.75
CA LEU A 93 41.77 -19.15 -15.26
C LEU A 93 41.00 -17.96 -14.68
N ARG A 94 41.66 -17.12 -13.87
CA ARG A 94 41.03 -15.90 -13.35
C ARG A 94 40.62 -14.91 -14.45
N GLY A 95 41.45 -14.73 -15.47
CA GLY A 95 41.11 -13.92 -16.64
C GLY A 95 39.92 -14.49 -17.39
N GLU A 96 39.92 -15.79 -17.65
CA GLU A 96 38.82 -16.48 -18.34
C GLU A 96 37.52 -16.43 -17.53
N VAL A 97 37.56 -16.60 -16.20
CA VAL A 97 36.39 -16.42 -15.33
C VAL A 97 35.86 -14.98 -15.43
N LYS A 98 36.72 -13.96 -15.39
CA LYS A 98 36.30 -12.55 -15.56
C LYS A 98 35.65 -12.33 -16.93
N ASP A 99 36.26 -12.83 -18.00
CA ASP A 99 35.74 -12.71 -19.36
C ASP A 99 34.39 -13.42 -19.52
N GLN A 100 34.19 -14.58 -18.90
CA GLN A 100 32.90 -15.28 -18.93
C GLN A 100 31.83 -14.52 -18.16
N VAL A 101 32.17 -13.94 -17.01
CA VAL A 101 31.24 -13.10 -16.25
C VAL A 101 30.82 -11.87 -17.07
N ASP A 102 31.77 -11.21 -17.74
CA ASP A 102 31.46 -10.07 -18.60
C ASP A 102 30.61 -10.47 -19.83
N LYS A 103 30.86 -11.63 -20.43
CA LYS A 103 30.08 -12.16 -21.57
C LYS A 103 28.63 -12.52 -21.20
N LEU A 104 28.42 -13.03 -19.99
CA LEU A 104 27.10 -13.46 -19.50
C LEU A 104 26.29 -12.33 -18.85
N GLY A 105 26.68 -11.06 -19.07
CA GLY A 105 25.93 -9.91 -18.56
C GLY A 105 26.13 -9.66 -17.07
N GLY A 106 27.22 -10.18 -16.48
CA GLY A 106 27.69 -9.76 -15.17
C GLY A 106 27.12 -10.52 -13.97
N ARG A 107 26.33 -11.59 -14.17
CA ARG A 107 25.92 -12.56 -13.13
C ARG A 107 26.20 -13.98 -13.60
N VAL A 108 26.97 -14.76 -12.82
CA VAL A 108 27.26 -16.17 -13.12
C VAL A 108 27.30 -16.99 -11.84
N ALA A 109 26.58 -18.11 -11.81
CA ALA A 109 26.67 -19.07 -10.71
C ALA A 109 27.96 -19.90 -10.83
N LEU A 110 28.62 -20.17 -9.71
CA LEU A 110 29.86 -20.97 -9.71
C LEU A 110 29.66 -22.38 -10.26
N ALA A 111 28.44 -22.93 -10.17
CA ALA A 111 28.09 -24.23 -10.74
C ALA A 111 28.04 -24.24 -12.28
N GLU A 112 27.92 -23.08 -12.92
CA GLU A 112 27.85 -22.94 -14.39
C GLU A 112 29.23 -22.72 -15.03
N LEU A 113 30.24 -22.33 -14.25
CA LEU A 113 31.60 -22.12 -14.73
C LEU A 113 32.32 -23.39 -15.21
N PRO A 114 32.22 -24.56 -14.54
CA PRO A 114 32.91 -25.78 -14.96
C PRO A 114 32.63 -26.23 -16.40
N PRO A 115 31.38 -26.31 -16.89
CA PRO A 115 31.11 -26.70 -18.28
C PRO A 115 31.54 -25.64 -19.31
N LEU A 116 31.66 -24.37 -18.91
CA LEU A 116 32.07 -23.28 -19.80
C LEU A 116 33.59 -23.16 -19.93
N LEU A 117 34.34 -23.51 -18.88
CA LEU A 117 35.79 -23.39 -18.81
C LEU A 117 36.51 -24.74 -18.95
N ASP A 118 35.79 -25.87 -18.91
CA ASP A 118 36.35 -27.23 -18.89
C ASP A 118 37.34 -27.45 -17.73
N VAL A 119 37.05 -26.85 -16.57
CA VAL A 119 37.90 -26.91 -15.36
C VAL A 119 37.06 -27.36 -14.16
N ASP A 120 37.70 -28.12 -13.26
CA ASP A 120 37.06 -28.61 -12.03
C ASP A 120 36.53 -27.47 -11.14
N ILE A 121 35.37 -27.69 -10.53
CA ILE A 121 34.67 -26.73 -9.67
C ILE A 121 35.56 -26.21 -8.53
N VAL A 122 36.44 -27.04 -7.95
CA VAL A 122 37.32 -26.64 -6.84
C VAL A 122 38.27 -25.52 -7.27
N HIS A 123 38.77 -25.59 -8.51
CA HIS A 123 39.67 -24.57 -9.05
C HIS A 123 38.90 -23.32 -9.48
N CYS A 124 37.69 -23.48 -10.03
CA CYS A 124 36.80 -22.36 -10.34
C CYS A 124 36.40 -21.59 -9.07
N GLU A 125 36.05 -22.27 -7.98
CA GLU A 125 35.74 -21.65 -6.70
C GLU A 125 36.93 -20.89 -6.11
N LYS A 126 38.13 -21.48 -6.18
CA LYS A 126 39.36 -20.83 -5.70
C LYS A 126 39.65 -19.57 -6.51
N ALA A 127 39.58 -19.66 -7.84
CA ALA A 127 39.77 -18.51 -8.74
C ALA A 127 38.74 -17.41 -8.48
N ALA A 128 37.46 -17.77 -8.28
CA ALA A 128 36.39 -16.84 -7.97
C ALA A 128 36.58 -16.13 -6.62
N ARG A 129 37.01 -16.85 -5.57
CA ARG A 129 37.33 -16.26 -4.26
C ARG A 129 38.49 -15.29 -4.34
N LEU A 130 39.54 -15.62 -5.10
CA LEU A 130 40.67 -14.72 -5.33
C LEU A 130 40.25 -13.48 -6.12
N LEU A 131 39.45 -13.64 -7.18
CA LEU A 131 38.90 -12.52 -7.94
C LEU A 131 38.05 -11.60 -7.08
N ALA A 132 37.16 -12.15 -6.25
CA ALA A 132 36.35 -11.35 -5.33
C ALA A 132 37.19 -10.68 -4.23
N GLY A 133 38.33 -11.28 -3.84
CA GLY A 133 39.30 -10.70 -2.91
C GLY A 133 40.05 -9.51 -3.50
N GLU A 134 40.57 -9.65 -4.72
CA GLU A 134 41.25 -8.58 -5.46
C GLU A 134 40.28 -7.45 -5.83
N ALA A 135 39.10 -7.82 -6.30
CA ALA A 135 38.02 -6.90 -6.63
C ALA A 135 37.34 -6.31 -5.39
N ARG A 136 37.72 -6.70 -4.17
CA ARG A 136 37.23 -6.05 -2.94
C ARG A 136 37.74 -4.61 -2.83
N ALA A 137 38.93 -4.33 -3.37
CA ALA A 137 39.52 -2.99 -3.38
C ALA A 137 38.92 -2.10 -4.47
N THR A 138 38.58 -2.66 -5.63
CA THR A 138 37.96 -1.93 -6.76
C THR A 138 36.43 -1.93 -6.71
N GLY A 139 35.84 -2.85 -5.96
CA GLY A 139 34.39 -3.05 -5.84
C GLY A 139 33.73 -3.63 -7.09
N GLU A 140 34.48 -4.04 -8.12
CA GLU A 140 33.95 -4.43 -9.44
C GLU A 140 33.15 -5.73 -9.44
N ILE A 141 33.59 -6.74 -8.69
CA ILE A 141 33.03 -8.10 -8.67
C ILE A 141 32.82 -8.53 -7.22
N LYS A 142 31.62 -9.03 -6.91
CA LYS A 142 31.24 -9.54 -5.59
C LYS A 142 30.84 -11.01 -5.71
N LEU A 143 31.31 -11.83 -4.77
CA LEU A 143 30.86 -13.21 -4.61
C LEU A 143 29.79 -13.26 -3.52
N ILE A 144 28.57 -13.67 -3.86
CA ILE A 144 27.44 -13.74 -2.95
C ILE A 144 26.66 -15.04 -3.18
N ASP A 145 26.44 -15.84 -2.14
CA ASP A 145 25.70 -17.12 -2.20
C ASP A 145 26.16 -18.11 -3.29
N GLY A 146 27.43 -18.06 -3.67
CA GLY A 146 27.98 -18.91 -4.75
C GLY A 146 27.77 -18.35 -6.16
N GLU A 147 27.45 -17.06 -6.28
CA GLU A 147 27.33 -16.33 -7.55
C GLU A 147 28.31 -15.16 -7.62
N LEU A 148 28.89 -14.96 -8.79
CA LEU A 148 29.70 -13.78 -9.11
C LEU A 148 28.81 -12.72 -9.74
N LEU A 149 28.71 -11.57 -9.08
CA LEU A 149 27.91 -10.42 -9.51
C LEU A 149 28.82 -9.20 -9.72
N THR A 150 28.71 -8.58 -10.87
CA THR A 150 29.43 -7.35 -11.21
C THR A 150 28.65 -6.10 -10.77
N GLN A 151 29.33 -4.97 -10.63
CA GLN A 151 28.66 -3.68 -10.43
C GLN A 151 27.75 -3.31 -11.60
N ARG A 152 28.18 -3.61 -12.83
CA ARG A 152 27.38 -3.38 -14.04
C ARG A 152 26.02 -4.08 -13.95
N TYR A 153 26.00 -5.34 -13.53
CA TYR A 153 24.74 -6.06 -13.30
C TYR A 153 23.81 -5.34 -12.32
N PHE A 154 24.35 -4.83 -11.20
CA PHE A 154 23.53 -4.05 -10.27
C PHE A 154 23.09 -2.72 -10.90
N ASP A 155 23.91 -2.06 -11.71
CA ASP A 155 23.59 -0.80 -12.40
C ASP A 155 22.45 -0.99 -13.40
N ASP A 156 22.57 -2.01 -14.25
CA ASP A 156 21.55 -2.39 -15.22
C ASP A 156 20.25 -2.78 -14.51
N THR A 157 20.35 -3.63 -13.47
CA THR A 157 19.20 -3.96 -12.61
C THR A 157 18.55 -2.68 -12.08
N GLY A 158 19.34 -1.74 -11.55
CA GLY A 158 18.84 -0.47 -11.02
C GLY A 158 18.08 0.37 -12.05
N VAL A 159 18.54 0.40 -13.29
CA VAL A 159 17.85 1.06 -14.41
C VAL A 159 16.51 0.38 -14.70
N GLU A 160 16.49 -0.95 -14.79
CA GLU A 160 15.26 -1.72 -15.01
C GLU A 160 14.24 -1.56 -13.86
N ILE A 161 14.72 -1.53 -12.61
CA ILE A 161 13.90 -1.22 -11.43
C ILE A 161 13.29 0.16 -11.58
N ASN A 162 14.07 1.17 -11.98
CA ASN A 162 13.57 2.52 -12.17
C ASN A 162 12.54 2.59 -13.31
N GLU A 163 12.77 1.94 -14.45
CA GLU A 163 11.78 1.90 -15.53
C GLU A 163 10.47 1.26 -15.08
N THR A 164 10.55 0.12 -14.38
CA THR A 164 9.38 -0.55 -13.80
C THR A 164 8.66 0.34 -12.78
N LEU A 165 9.44 1.07 -11.97
CA LEU A 165 8.93 2.02 -10.99
C LEU A 165 8.21 3.19 -11.67
N GLN A 166 8.75 3.75 -12.74
CA GLN A 166 8.10 4.85 -13.47
C GLN A 166 6.83 4.38 -14.20
N GLN A 167 6.83 3.16 -14.74
CA GLN A 167 5.65 2.59 -15.41
C GLN A 167 4.50 2.32 -14.43
N ARG A 168 4.79 1.74 -13.25
CA ARG A 168 3.76 1.33 -12.26
C ARG A 168 3.49 2.38 -11.18
N GLY A 169 4.42 3.31 -10.96
CA GLY A 169 4.44 4.30 -9.88
C GLY A 169 4.85 3.74 -8.50
N HIS A 170 4.91 2.41 -8.36
CA HIS A 170 5.31 1.72 -7.12
C HIS A 170 5.83 0.32 -7.41
N VAL A 171 6.72 -0.17 -6.55
CA VAL A 171 7.35 -1.49 -6.61
C VAL A 171 7.65 -1.96 -5.19
N THR A 172 7.45 -3.24 -4.88
CA THR A 172 7.84 -3.81 -3.56
C THR A 172 9.19 -4.50 -3.64
N ILE A 173 10.02 -4.37 -2.59
CA ILE A 173 11.34 -5.03 -2.55
C ILE A 173 11.18 -6.55 -2.65
N GLY A 174 10.13 -7.11 -2.06
CA GLY A 174 9.85 -8.56 -2.12
C GLY A 174 9.50 -9.06 -3.53
N GLU A 175 8.82 -8.26 -4.35
CA GLU A 175 8.58 -8.59 -5.76
C GLU A 175 9.88 -8.55 -6.57
N MET A 176 10.73 -7.55 -6.33
CA MET A 176 12.01 -7.43 -7.03
C MET A 176 12.99 -8.53 -6.64
N ALA A 177 13.08 -8.85 -5.35
CA ALA A 177 13.88 -9.97 -4.87
C ALA A 177 13.51 -11.29 -5.56
N LYS A 178 12.20 -11.54 -5.75
CA LYS A 178 11.72 -12.72 -6.49
C LYS A 178 11.96 -12.64 -7.99
N ALA A 179 11.80 -11.47 -8.60
CA ALA A 179 11.96 -11.30 -10.04
C ALA A 179 13.41 -11.52 -10.49
N TYR A 180 14.38 -11.08 -9.68
CA TYR A 180 15.80 -11.22 -9.97
C TYR A 180 16.45 -12.43 -9.29
N ASP A 181 15.68 -13.24 -8.55
CA ASP A 181 16.19 -14.36 -7.75
C ASP A 181 17.36 -13.96 -6.84
N LEU A 182 17.18 -12.83 -6.13
CA LEU A 182 18.15 -12.27 -5.19
C LEU A 182 17.56 -12.23 -3.78
N SER A 183 18.41 -12.37 -2.77
CA SER A 183 18.00 -12.17 -1.37
C SER A 183 17.40 -10.77 -1.14
N ALA A 184 16.35 -10.69 -0.34
CA ALA A 184 15.69 -9.43 -0.02
C ALA A 184 16.64 -8.40 0.64
N ASP A 185 17.64 -8.86 1.41
CA ASP A 185 18.65 -7.97 2.02
C ASP A 185 19.55 -7.34 0.95
N LEU A 186 20.01 -8.13 -0.02
CA LEU A 186 20.84 -7.64 -1.13
C LEU A 186 20.05 -6.66 -2.01
N MET A 187 18.79 -7.00 -2.30
CA MET A 187 17.92 -6.12 -3.06
C MET A 187 17.68 -4.80 -2.32
N THR A 188 17.41 -4.85 -1.01
CA THR A 188 17.25 -3.64 -0.18
C THR A 188 18.48 -2.74 -0.27
N ARG A 189 19.68 -3.29 -0.05
CA ARG A 189 20.94 -2.53 -0.15
C ARG A 189 21.18 -1.96 -1.54
N THR A 190 20.86 -2.72 -2.58
CA THR A 190 21.03 -2.29 -3.98
C THR A 190 20.11 -1.12 -4.31
N VAL A 191 18.84 -1.20 -3.91
CA VAL A 191 17.86 -0.13 -4.14
C VAL A 191 18.20 1.08 -3.28
N GLU A 192 18.50 0.91 -1.99
CA GLU A 192 18.89 2.01 -1.09
C GLU A 192 20.13 2.77 -1.59
N SER A 193 21.12 2.06 -2.14
CA SER A 193 22.33 2.69 -2.69
C SER A 193 22.05 3.50 -3.96
N LYS A 194 20.95 3.25 -4.67
CA LYS A 194 20.65 3.84 -5.99
C LYS A 194 19.48 4.82 -5.95
N VAL A 195 18.75 4.86 -4.85
CA VAL A 195 17.68 5.83 -4.59
C VAL A 195 18.27 7.23 -4.46
N GLY A 196 17.69 8.17 -5.20
CA GLY A 196 18.18 9.55 -5.28
C GLY A 196 19.29 9.76 -6.33
N GLY A 197 19.74 8.70 -6.99
CA GLY A 197 20.62 8.74 -8.15
C GLY A 197 19.92 8.22 -9.40
N VAL A 198 20.03 6.91 -9.63
CA VAL A 198 19.43 6.20 -10.79
C VAL A 198 17.93 5.96 -10.58
N ILE A 199 17.52 5.69 -9.35
CA ILE A 199 16.12 5.42 -9.01
C ILE A 199 15.48 6.71 -8.50
N GLU A 200 14.56 7.27 -9.28
CA GLU A 200 13.77 8.45 -8.93
C GLU A 200 12.54 8.05 -8.10
N GLY A 201 12.79 7.61 -6.86
CA GLY A 201 11.74 7.23 -5.92
C GLY A 201 12.19 7.38 -4.47
N GLU A 202 11.24 7.22 -3.53
CA GLU A 202 11.57 7.10 -2.12
C GLU A 202 11.25 5.67 -1.64
N ILE A 203 12.00 5.20 -0.65
CA ILE A 203 11.75 3.92 0.03
C ILE A 203 11.08 4.20 1.37
N ARG A 204 9.98 3.50 1.67
CA ARG A 204 9.48 3.33 3.04
C ARG A 204 8.95 1.92 3.26
N SER A 205 9.39 1.29 4.35
CA SER A 205 8.88 -0.01 4.81
C SER A 205 8.86 -1.10 3.72
N GLY A 206 9.87 -1.15 2.87
CA GLY A 206 9.98 -2.13 1.79
C GLY A 206 9.14 -1.84 0.53
N LEU A 207 8.53 -0.65 0.44
CA LEU A 207 7.87 -0.14 -0.74
C LEU A 207 8.69 1.01 -1.34
N VAL A 208 9.00 0.90 -2.62
CA VAL A 208 9.59 1.97 -3.44
C VAL A 208 8.47 2.62 -4.22
N TYR A 209 8.36 3.94 -4.19
CA TYR A 209 7.31 4.65 -4.89
C TYR A 209 7.82 5.97 -5.48
N THR A 210 7.13 6.46 -6.51
CA THR A 210 7.43 7.76 -7.10
C THR A 210 6.74 8.90 -6.33
N PRO A 211 7.28 10.13 -6.34
CA PRO A 211 6.62 11.30 -5.73
C PRO A 211 5.24 11.59 -6.32
N THR A 212 5.06 11.32 -7.62
CA THR A 212 3.79 11.45 -8.33
C THR A 212 2.76 10.44 -7.82
N TYR A 213 3.18 9.19 -7.55
CA TYR A 213 2.32 8.17 -6.96
C TYR A 213 1.84 8.56 -5.56
N ILE A 214 2.72 9.04 -4.67
CA ILE A 214 2.32 9.52 -3.34
C ILE A 214 1.32 10.66 -3.47
N SER A 215 1.60 11.64 -4.33
CA SER A 215 0.75 12.81 -4.49
C SER A 215 -0.65 12.41 -4.91
N ARG A 216 -0.76 11.41 -5.80
CA ARG A 216 -2.03 10.80 -6.20
C ARG A 216 -2.72 10.08 -5.03
N VAL A 217 -2.02 9.23 -4.30
CA VAL A 217 -2.58 8.50 -3.14
C VAL A 217 -3.03 9.49 -2.05
N ARG A 218 -2.23 10.50 -1.75
CA ARG A 218 -2.56 11.60 -0.82
C ARG A 218 -3.82 12.33 -1.26
N ALA A 219 -3.94 12.67 -2.55
CA ALA A 219 -5.13 13.33 -3.09
C ALA A 219 -6.38 12.44 -2.95
N ILE A 220 -6.27 11.14 -3.25
CA ILE A 220 -7.33 10.15 -3.09
C ILE A 220 -7.76 10.06 -1.62
N VAL A 221 -6.81 9.81 -0.71
CA VAL A 221 -7.06 9.69 0.73
C VAL A 221 -7.71 10.97 1.24
N ARG A 222 -7.15 12.15 0.93
CA ARG A 222 -7.73 13.44 1.30
C ARG A 222 -9.17 13.61 0.79
N GLY A 223 -9.44 13.20 -0.44
CA GLY A 223 -10.79 13.24 -1.03
C GLY A 223 -11.78 12.35 -0.25
N VAL A 224 -11.38 11.12 0.07
CA VAL A 224 -12.19 10.18 0.88
C VAL A 224 -12.45 10.76 2.26
N LEU A 225 -11.41 11.26 2.94
CA LEU A 225 -11.54 11.78 4.30
C LEU A 225 -12.43 13.03 4.38
N ARG A 226 -12.33 13.94 3.40
CA ARG A 226 -13.17 15.15 3.32
C ARG A 226 -14.60 14.84 2.87
N GLY A 227 -14.79 13.81 2.03
CA GLY A 227 -16.10 13.38 1.56
C GLY A 227 -16.88 12.55 2.58
N ALA A 228 -16.18 11.92 3.52
CA ALA A 228 -16.80 11.09 4.55
C ALA A 228 -17.67 11.94 5.49
N ARG A 229 -18.96 11.60 5.56
CA ARG A 229 -19.93 12.18 6.51
C ARG A 229 -20.29 11.23 7.65
N SER A 230 -19.83 9.99 7.59
CA SER A 230 -20.02 8.92 8.57
C SER A 230 -18.69 8.18 8.75
N PRO A 231 -18.56 7.30 9.77
CA PRO A 231 -17.40 6.42 9.88
C PRO A 231 -17.22 5.57 8.61
N VAL A 232 -16.02 5.58 8.03
CA VAL A 232 -15.69 4.85 6.80
C VAL A 232 -14.44 4.01 6.99
N SER A 233 -14.46 2.77 6.50
CA SER A 233 -13.24 1.95 6.38
C SER A 233 -12.36 2.48 5.25
N LEU A 234 -11.19 3.02 5.58
CA LEU A 234 -10.21 3.48 4.59
C LEU A 234 -9.67 2.33 3.74
N LYS A 235 -9.57 1.12 4.32
CA LYS A 235 -9.19 -0.09 3.57
C LYS A 235 -10.15 -0.35 2.41
N ALA A 236 -11.45 -0.36 2.69
CA ALA A 236 -12.48 -0.59 1.68
C ALA A 236 -12.64 0.57 0.69
N ALA A 237 -12.49 1.82 1.16
CA ALA A 237 -12.61 2.99 0.29
C ALA A 237 -11.43 3.11 -0.68
N CYS A 238 -10.20 2.93 -0.20
CA CYS A 238 -9.01 3.03 -1.03
C CYS A 238 -8.82 1.83 -1.97
N SER A 239 -9.27 0.62 -1.58
CA SER A 239 -9.26 -0.54 -2.48
C SER A 239 -10.16 -0.33 -3.71
N ARG A 240 -11.34 0.26 -3.52
CA ARG A 240 -12.25 0.66 -4.63
C ARG A 240 -11.62 1.69 -5.57
N LEU A 241 -10.71 2.51 -5.06
CA LEU A 241 -9.99 3.54 -5.82
C LEU A 241 -8.66 3.04 -6.41
N ARG A 242 -8.47 1.71 -6.44
CA ARG A 242 -7.30 1.02 -7.02
C ARG A 242 -5.97 1.45 -6.39
N VAL A 243 -5.98 1.79 -5.09
CA VAL A 243 -4.75 1.97 -4.32
C VAL A 243 -4.20 0.61 -3.94
N HIS A 244 -2.91 0.38 -4.18
CA HIS A 244 -2.26 -0.90 -3.86
C HIS A 244 -2.31 -1.21 -2.35
N GLU A 245 -2.53 -2.48 -1.97
CA GLU A 245 -2.71 -2.87 -0.57
C GLU A 245 -1.48 -2.57 0.30
N VAL A 246 -0.27 -2.75 -0.24
CA VAL A 246 0.98 -2.43 0.46
C VAL A 246 1.10 -0.93 0.73
N ALA A 247 0.72 -0.09 -0.25
CA ALA A 247 0.67 1.36 -0.06
C ALA A 247 -0.41 1.75 0.97
N LEU A 248 -1.50 0.99 1.04
CA LEU A 248 -2.57 1.21 2.00
C LEU A 248 -2.11 0.96 3.44
N GLN A 249 -1.34 -0.10 3.68
CA GLN A 249 -0.83 -0.41 5.02
C GLN A 249 0.34 0.49 5.41
N ALA A 250 1.28 0.74 4.50
CA ALA A 250 2.52 1.47 4.81
C ALA A 250 2.34 3.00 4.79
N LEU A 251 1.56 3.54 3.84
CA LEU A 251 1.51 4.99 3.60
C LEU A 251 0.28 5.66 4.22
N VAL A 252 -0.89 5.01 4.21
CA VAL A 252 -2.14 5.67 4.62
C VAL A 252 -2.11 6.14 6.07
N PRO A 253 -1.68 5.35 7.08
CA PRO A 253 -1.65 5.83 8.47
C PRO A 253 -0.82 7.11 8.64
N THR A 254 0.36 7.16 8.01
CA THR A 254 1.27 8.31 8.02
C THR A 254 0.66 9.51 7.29
N LEU A 255 0.06 9.29 6.11
CA LEU A 255 -0.62 10.34 5.35
C LEU A 255 -1.82 10.91 6.10
N VAL A 256 -2.61 10.08 6.78
CA VAL A 256 -3.74 10.57 7.60
C VAL A 256 -3.21 11.40 8.76
N ALA A 257 -2.18 10.94 9.46
CA ALA A 257 -1.56 11.70 10.55
C ALA A 257 -1.04 13.07 10.07
N GLU A 258 -0.38 13.12 8.91
CA GLU A 258 0.08 14.38 8.30
C GLU A 258 -1.08 15.30 7.89
N LEU A 259 -2.16 14.75 7.32
CA LEU A 259 -3.32 15.55 6.91
C LEU A 259 -4.07 16.13 8.11
N VAL A 260 -4.13 15.38 9.22
CA VAL A 260 -4.71 15.84 10.49
C VAL A 260 -3.81 16.89 11.14
N SER A 261 -2.50 16.67 11.21
CA SER A 261 -1.56 17.62 11.84
C SER A 261 -1.47 18.95 11.09
N ARG A 262 -1.62 18.93 9.76
CA ARG A 262 -1.72 20.15 8.93
C ARG A 262 -3.08 20.84 8.99
N GLY A 263 -4.07 20.24 9.67
CA GLY A 263 -5.44 20.77 9.72
C GLY A 263 -6.19 20.69 8.37
N GLU A 264 -5.70 19.91 7.40
CA GLU A 264 -6.38 19.74 6.11
C GLU A 264 -7.68 18.95 6.23
N VAL A 265 -7.80 18.14 7.30
CA VAL A 265 -8.96 17.31 7.64
C VAL A 265 -9.12 17.24 9.15
N SER A 266 -10.37 17.24 9.64
CA SER A 266 -10.70 17.09 11.06
C SER A 266 -11.40 15.75 11.30
N GLY A 267 -10.86 14.90 12.16
CA GLY A 267 -11.44 13.61 12.54
C GLY A 267 -10.45 12.72 13.27
N THR A 268 -10.91 11.53 13.66
CA THR A 268 -10.10 10.53 14.35
C THR A 268 -9.90 9.31 13.47
N TYR A 269 -8.66 8.83 13.40
CA TYR A 269 -8.30 7.61 12.67
C TYR A 269 -7.95 6.49 13.64
N GLN A 270 -8.60 5.35 13.49
CA GLN A 270 -8.29 4.15 14.26
C GLN A 270 -7.37 3.25 13.42
N THR A 271 -6.07 3.29 13.69
CA THR A 271 -5.06 2.54 12.92
C THR A 271 -5.31 1.02 12.91
N GLY A 272 -5.79 0.44 14.02
CA GLY A 272 -6.06 -0.99 14.12
C GLY A 272 -7.24 -1.48 13.26
N SER A 273 -8.35 -0.74 13.26
CA SER A 273 -9.55 -1.07 12.46
C SER A 273 -9.57 -0.43 11.07
N SER A 274 -8.62 0.46 10.77
CA SER A 274 -8.57 1.29 9.57
C SER A 274 -9.86 2.10 9.34
N ILE A 275 -10.53 2.50 10.42
CA ILE A 275 -11.76 3.30 10.38
C ILE A 275 -11.42 4.77 10.58
N TRP A 276 -11.91 5.60 9.67
CA TRP A 276 -11.90 7.05 9.79
C TRP A 276 -13.25 7.55 10.29
N THR A 277 -13.25 8.33 11.37
CA THR A 277 -14.43 9.00 11.90
C THR A 277 -14.28 10.52 11.71
N PRO A 278 -15.06 11.15 10.83
CA PRO A 278 -15.02 12.59 10.61
C PRO A 278 -15.35 13.38 11.88
N GLY A 279 -14.66 14.47 12.16
CA GLY A 279 -14.93 15.31 13.35
C GLY A 279 -16.30 15.99 13.31
N SER A 280 -16.85 16.22 12.11
CA SER A 280 -18.22 16.72 11.93
C SER A 280 -19.30 15.69 12.27
N TYR A 281 -18.96 14.40 12.36
CA TYR A 281 -19.92 13.33 12.61
C TYR A 281 -20.57 13.49 13.98
N GLY A 282 -19.78 13.68 15.04
CA GLY A 282 -20.32 13.82 16.40
C GLY A 282 -21.24 15.02 16.57
N LYS A 283 -20.86 16.19 16.01
CA LYS A 283 -21.70 17.39 16.03
C LYS A 283 -23.02 17.19 15.28
N ARG A 284 -22.98 16.51 14.13
CA ARG A 284 -24.18 16.22 13.34
C ARG A 284 -25.12 15.25 14.05
N GLN A 285 -24.58 14.20 14.68
CA GLN A 285 -25.38 13.27 15.48
C GLN A 285 -26.07 13.97 16.64
N GLU A 286 -25.37 14.90 17.30
CA GLU A 286 -25.91 15.74 18.35
C GLU A 286 -27.02 16.67 17.84
N GLU A 287 -26.78 17.40 16.74
CA GLU A 287 -27.77 18.28 16.10
C GLU A 287 -29.03 17.51 15.67
N GLU A 288 -28.86 16.31 15.11
CA GLU A 288 -29.96 15.44 14.70
C GLU A 288 -30.79 14.98 15.91
N ALA A 289 -30.15 14.56 17.00
CA ALA A 289 -30.81 14.22 18.25
C ALA A 289 -31.62 15.40 18.82
N LEU A 290 -31.03 16.59 18.84
CA LEU A 290 -31.67 17.80 19.36
C LEU A 290 -32.81 18.27 18.46
N SER A 291 -32.65 18.18 17.13
CA SER A 291 -33.71 18.52 16.18
C SER A 291 -34.90 17.58 16.31
N PHE A 292 -34.65 16.28 16.51
CA PHE A 292 -35.69 15.29 16.75
C PHE A 292 -36.47 15.62 18.04
N PHE A 293 -35.75 15.93 19.12
CA PHE A 293 -36.37 16.30 20.38
C PHE A 293 -37.23 17.56 20.26
N LYS A 294 -36.72 18.61 19.59
CA LYS A 294 -37.47 19.86 19.35
C LYS A 294 -38.72 19.66 18.50
N ALA A 295 -38.68 18.74 17.53
CA ALA A 295 -39.81 18.50 16.63
C ALA A 295 -40.91 17.66 17.28
N ASN A 296 -40.53 16.61 18.03
CA ASN A 296 -41.48 15.63 18.56
C ASN A 296 -41.81 15.84 20.05
N GLY A 297 -41.03 16.63 20.77
CA GLY A 297 -41.17 16.83 22.21
C GLY A 297 -40.73 15.62 23.04
N TYR A 298 -40.13 14.59 22.45
CA TYR A 298 -39.58 13.44 23.18
C TYR A 298 -38.39 12.81 22.44
N VAL A 299 -37.57 12.05 23.16
CA VAL A 299 -36.46 11.27 22.59
C VAL A 299 -36.12 10.06 23.47
N GLU A 300 -35.94 8.90 22.85
CA GLU A 300 -35.54 7.66 23.53
C GLU A 300 -34.06 7.66 23.90
N TYR A 301 -33.72 7.17 25.10
CA TYR A 301 -32.32 7.03 25.50
C TYR A 301 -31.55 6.04 24.63
N GLU A 302 -32.21 5.03 24.07
CA GLU A 302 -31.58 4.10 23.12
C GLU A 302 -31.15 4.80 21.83
N THR A 303 -32.00 5.68 21.29
CA THR A 303 -31.70 6.47 20.09
C THR A 303 -30.51 7.39 20.32
N LEU A 304 -30.42 8.01 21.50
CA LEU A 304 -29.27 8.86 21.86
C LEU A 304 -27.97 8.05 22.03
N LYS A 305 -28.04 6.86 22.64
CA LYS A 305 -26.90 5.94 22.73
C LYS A 305 -26.41 5.51 21.35
N ARG A 306 -27.34 5.21 20.43
CA ARG A 306 -27.03 4.85 19.03
C ARG A 306 -26.36 6.01 18.26
N LEU A 307 -26.75 7.24 18.58
CA LEU A 307 -26.14 8.46 18.07
C LEU A 307 -24.81 8.81 18.77
N GLY A 308 -24.30 7.97 19.67
CA GLY A 308 -22.99 8.14 20.30
C GLY A 308 -22.97 9.09 21.50
N ILE A 309 -24.12 9.55 21.98
CA ILE A 309 -24.22 10.39 23.18
C ILE A 309 -24.06 9.52 24.42
N GLN A 310 -23.01 9.78 25.19
CA GLN A 310 -22.74 9.09 26.45
C GLN A 310 -23.58 9.68 27.58
N LYS A 311 -24.15 8.82 28.43
CA LYS A 311 -25.00 9.23 29.57
C LYS A 311 -26.16 10.17 29.16
N PRO A 312 -27.10 9.69 28.32
CA PRO A 312 -28.10 10.54 27.67
C PRO A 312 -29.01 11.31 28.64
N GLN A 313 -29.38 10.70 29.78
CA GLN A 313 -30.24 11.33 30.78
C GLN A 313 -29.55 12.53 31.47
N ALA A 314 -28.27 12.39 31.85
CA ALA A 314 -27.52 13.49 32.47
C ALA A 314 -27.28 14.63 31.48
N TYR A 315 -26.94 14.27 30.24
CA TYR A 315 -26.70 15.20 29.15
C TYR A 315 -27.92 16.07 28.82
N LEU A 316 -29.11 15.48 28.78
CA LEU A 316 -30.35 16.22 28.51
C LEU A 316 -30.82 17.05 29.70
N ARG A 317 -30.69 16.54 30.95
CA ARG A 317 -31.02 17.31 32.16
C ARG A 317 -30.19 18.57 32.34
N GLU A 318 -28.91 18.54 31.96
CA GLU A 318 -28.03 19.72 32.03
C GLU A 318 -28.52 20.85 31.10
N ARG A 319 -29.07 20.48 29.94
CA ARG A 319 -29.54 21.44 28.92
C ARG A 319 -30.99 21.86 29.07
N TYR A 320 -31.85 20.95 29.55
CA TYR A 320 -33.27 21.18 29.71
C TYR A 320 -33.70 20.76 31.13
N GLN A 321 -33.71 21.73 32.03
CA GLN A 321 -34.00 21.52 33.46
C GLN A 321 -35.50 21.38 33.76
N GLU A 322 -36.36 21.85 32.86
CA GLU A 322 -37.83 21.85 33.02
C GLU A 322 -38.51 20.64 32.36
N ASP A 323 -37.74 19.79 31.68
CA ASP A 323 -38.26 18.61 30.96
C ASP A 323 -38.24 17.34 31.83
N PHE A 324 -39.09 16.37 31.49
CA PHE A 324 -39.27 15.13 32.22
C PHE A 324 -38.25 14.07 31.80
N ALA A 325 -37.39 13.71 32.74
CA ALA A 325 -36.49 12.58 32.60
C ALA A 325 -37.17 11.31 33.15
N LEU A 326 -37.77 10.53 32.25
CA LEU A 326 -38.45 9.26 32.54
C LEU A 326 -37.45 8.10 32.52
N GLU A 327 -37.94 6.86 32.62
CA GLU A 327 -37.14 5.65 32.69
C GLU A 327 -36.42 5.34 31.37
N THR A 328 -37.14 5.39 30.24
CA THR A 328 -36.60 5.04 28.92
C THR A 328 -36.52 6.23 27.96
N ILE A 329 -37.27 7.29 28.25
CA ILE A 329 -37.43 8.46 27.39
C ILE A 329 -37.17 9.76 28.15
N PHE A 330 -36.73 10.77 27.42
CA PHE A 330 -36.75 12.16 27.86
C PHE A 330 -37.87 12.90 27.11
N ALA A 331 -38.77 13.55 27.84
CA ALA A 331 -39.97 14.16 27.28
C ALA A 331 -40.12 15.62 27.73
N SER A 332 -40.51 16.49 26.81
CA SER A 332 -40.82 17.89 27.09
C SER A 332 -42.28 18.06 27.54
N PRO A 333 -42.63 19.07 28.37
CA PRO A 333 -44.00 19.38 28.73
C PRO A 333 -44.95 19.58 27.55
N SER A 334 -44.43 19.80 26.33
CA SER A 334 -45.23 19.84 25.10
C SER A 334 -46.02 18.57 24.81
N VAL A 335 -45.68 17.42 25.42
CA VAL A 335 -46.44 16.17 25.26
C VAL A 335 -47.66 16.07 26.19
N LEU A 336 -47.79 16.97 27.18
CA LEU A 336 -48.87 16.94 28.17
C LEU A 336 -50.23 17.48 27.68
N PRO A 337 -50.37 18.47 26.77
CA PRO A 337 -51.67 19.05 26.44
C PRO A 337 -52.76 18.05 25.99
N PRO A 338 -52.47 17.02 25.16
CA PRO A 338 -53.47 16.00 24.82
C PRO A 338 -53.92 15.17 26.03
N LEU A 339 -52.99 14.85 26.93
CA LEU A 339 -53.28 14.14 28.18
C LEU A 339 -54.11 15.02 29.13
N ASP A 340 -53.73 16.29 29.26
CA ASP A 340 -54.40 17.27 30.11
C ASP A 340 -55.85 17.50 29.65
N ALA A 341 -56.09 17.57 28.35
CA ALA A 341 -57.45 17.68 27.79
C ALA A 341 -58.28 16.41 28.08
N ALA A 342 -57.69 15.23 27.90
CA ALA A 342 -58.38 13.97 28.21
C ALA A 342 -58.71 13.81 29.71
N VAL A 343 -57.86 14.34 30.59
CA VAL A 343 -58.12 14.40 32.04
C VAL A 343 -59.31 15.31 32.35
N ASP A 344 -59.41 16.49 31.73
CA ASP A 344 -60.58 17.38 31.90
C ASP A 344 -61.87 16.72 31.43
N ASP A 345 -61.83 16.09 30.25
CA ASP A 345 -62.99 15.39 29.67
C ASP A 345 -63.43 14.21 30.55
N CYS A 346 -62.49 13.47 31.14
CA CYS A 346 -62.77 12.37 32.06
C CYS A 346 -63.49 12.86 33.34
N ILE A 347 -63.05 14.00 33.89
CA ILE A 347 -63.67 14.60 35.06
C ILE A 347 -65.07 15.14 34.73
N ALA A 348 -65.24 15.78 33.57
CA ALA A 348 -66.52 16.35 33.15
C ALA A 348 -67.57 15.29 32.84
N THR A 349 -67.19 14.19 32.20
CA THR A 349 -68.12 13.10 31.83
C THR A 349 -68.34 12.10 32.97
N GLY A 350 -67.47 12.10 33.98
CA GLY A 350 -67.51 11.15 35.08
C GLY A 350 -67.21 9.73 34.59
N SER A 351 -66.10 9.56 33.87
CA SER A 351 -65.63 8.29 33.28
C SER A 351 -64.29 7.84 33.89
N TYR A 352 -63.67 6.83 33.27
CA TYR A 352 -62.27 6.45 33.49
C TYR A 352 -61.42 6.77 32.25
N LEU A 353 -60.11 6.89 32.43
CA LEU A 353 -59.13 7.23 31.40
C LEU A 353 -57.88 6.37 31.56
N ASP A 354 -57.41 5.75 30.47
CA ASP A 354 -56.08 5.14 30.39
C ASP A 354 -55.10 6.16 29.83
N MET A 355 -54.18 6.64 30.68
CA MET A 355 -53.27 7.72 30.32
C MET A 355 -52.25 7.31 29.25
N GLY A 356 -51.98 6.00 29.11
CA GLY A 356 -51.09 5.48 28.07
C GLY A 356 -51.62 5.68 26.64
N GLN A 357 -52.94 5.80 26.47
CA GLN A 357 -53.57 5.96 25.16
C GLN A 357 -53.47 7.38 24.59
N HIS A 358 -53.13 8.35 25.44
CA HIS A 358 -53.03 9.77 25.09
C HIS A 358 -51.59 10.26 25.00
N LEU A 359 -50.61 9.38 25.23
CA LEU A 359 -49.19 9.63 25.05
C LEU A 359 -48.68 9.01 23.74
N PRO A 360 -47.59 9.53 23.16
CA PRO A 360 -46.98 8.95 21.96
C PRO A 360 -46.64 7.45 22.14
N SER A 361 -46.63 6.70 21.04
CA SER A 361 -46.40 5.24 21.06
C SER A 361 -45.09 4.72 21.69
N PRO A 362 -43.96 5.46 21.73
CA PRO A 362 -42.74 4.92 22.33
C PRO A 362 -42.75 4.96 23.87
N PHE A 363 -43.73 5.60 24.51
CA PHE A 363 -43.83 5.65 25.98
C PHE A 363 -44.16 4.26 26.53
N THR A 364 -43.27 3.73 27.36
CA THR A 364 -43.48 2.45 28.04
C THR A 364 -44.37 2.63 29.27
N THR A 365 -44.91 1.53 29.82
CA THR A 365 -45.72 1.58 31.04
C THR A 365 -45.00 2.26 32.20
N GLY A 366 -43.68 2.07 32.35
CA GLY A 366 -42.86 2.75 33.36
C GLY A 366 -42.76 4.26 33.14
N ASP A 367 -42.62 4.69 31.88
CA ASP A 367 -42.60 6.11 31.52
C ASP A 367 -43.95 6.80 31.80
N VAL A 368 -45.07 6.10 31.56
CA VAL A 368 -46.40 6.59 31.88
C VAL A 368 -46.53 6.79 33.40
N GLN A 369 -46.10 5.84 34.23
CA GLN A 369 -46.15 5.97 35.69
C GLN A 369 -45.35 7.17 36.20
N ASP A 370 -44.19 7.44 35.61
CA ASP A 370 -43.37 8.58 35.97
C ASP A 370 -44.02 9.90 35.52
N ILE A 371 -44.66 9.95 34.35
CA ILE A 371 -45.48 11.09 33.93
C ILE A 371 -46.63 11.35 34.89
N VAL A 372 -47.36 10.31 35.33
CA VAL A 372 -48.47 10.47 36.29
C VAL A 372 -48.00 11.13 37.58
N LYS A 373 -46.80 10.78 38.06
CA LYS A 373 -46.19 11.38 39.25
C LYS A 373 -45.67 12.80 39.00
N LEU A 374 -45.24 13.12 37.78
CA LEU A 374 -44.58 14.40 37.46
C LEU A 374 -45.53 15.45 36.89
N ALA A 375 -46.63 15.05 36.26
CA ALA A 375 -47.57 15.93 35.59
C ALA A 375 -48.32 16.84 36.59
N PRO A 376 -48.28 18.18 36.42
CA PRO A 376 -48.84 19.13 37.37
C PRO A 376 -50.36 19.02 37.49
N LYS A 377 -51.06 18.77 36.38
CA LYS A 377 -52.52 18.67 36.37
C LYS A 377 -53.03 17.40 37.02
N VAL A 378 -52.38 16.27 36.77
CA VAL A 378 -52.70 14.99 37.43
C VAL A 378 -52.50 15.11 38.94
N LYS A 379 -51.38 15.72 39.38
CA LYS A 379 -51.15 16.03 40.80
C LYS A 379 -52.25 16.92 41.40
N GLN A 380 -52.65 17.97 40.68
CA GLN A 380 -53.71 18.87 41.12
C GLN A 380 -55.04 18.12 41.29
N VAL A 381 -55.45 17.33 40.31
CA VAL A 381 -56.71 16.59 40.30
C VAL A 381 -56.74 15.55 41.43
N VAL A 382 -55.64 14.81 41.62
CA VAL A 382 -55.52 13.81 42.71
C VAL A 382 -55.53 14.49 44.07
N SER A 383 -54.82 15.60 44.24
CA SER A 383 -54.80 16.35 45.52
C SER A 383 -56.16 16.99 45.86
N SER A 384 -56.93 17.37 44.85
CA SER A 384 -58.29 17.91 45.01
C SER A 384 -59.35 16.85 45.29
N GLY A 385 -59.00 15.55 45.19
CA GLY A 385 -59.93 14.44 45.39
C GLY A 385 -60.97 14.25 44.28
N ALA A 386 -60.79 14.93 43.14
CA ALA A 386 -61.71 14.85 41.99
C ALA A 386 -61.55 13.56 41.17
N ALA A 387 -60.36 12.95 41.19
CA ALA A 387 -60.09 11.66 40.56
C ALA A 387 -59.06 10.83 41.36
N LEU A 388 -59.11 9.52 41.20
CA LEU A 388 -58.22 8.54 41.80
C LEU A 388 -57.39 7.86 40.71
N VAL A 389 -56.09 7.69 40.94
CA VAL A 389 -55.23 6.89 40.05
C VAL A 389 -55.31 5.43 40.47
N LEU A 390 -55.70 4.54 39.55
CA LEU A 390 -55.75 3.10 39.72
C LEU A 390 -54.77 2.43 38.76
N ALA A 391 -54.21 1.28 39.18
CA ALA A 391 -53.24 0.50 38.39
C ALA A 391 -52.06 1.32 37.85
N GLU A 392 -51.70 2.40 38.56
CA GLU A 392 -50.56 3.30 38.29
C GLU A 392 -50.62 4.07 36.94
N THR A 393 -51.60 3.75 36.08
CA THR A 393 -51.70 4.22 34.69
C THR A 393 -53.11 4.69 34.30
N CYS A 394 -54.14 4.34 35.08
CA CYS A 394 -55.52 4.72 34.82
C CYS A 394 -55.98 5.80 35.80
N LEU A 395 -56.63 6.84 35.29
CA LEU A 395 -57.25 7.89 36.09
C LEU A 395 -58.77 7.70 36.08
N VAL A 396 -59.37 7.58 37.27
CA VAL A 396 -60.80 7.34 37.44
C VAL A 396 -61.43 8.50 38.17
N SER A 397 -62.43 9.15 37.57
CA SER A 397 -63.15 10.23 38.22
C SER A 397 -63.93 9.74 39.44
N LYS A 398 -64.05 10.57 40.47
CA LYS A 398 -64.82 10.22 41.68
C LYS A 398 -66.29 9.93 41.38
N ALA A 399 -66.88 10.68 40.44
CA ALA A 399 -68.25 10.46 39.98
C ALA A 399 -68.43 9.08 39.33
N PHE A 400 -67.40 8.54 38.66
CA PHE A 400 -67.43 7.18 38.14
C PHE A 400 -67.35 6.14 39.28
N CYS A 401 -66.50 6.35 40.28
CA CYS A 401 -66.42 5.47 41.45
C CYS A 401 -67.76 5.40 42.19
N GLU A 402 -68.43 6.54 42.41
CA GLU A 402 -69.74 6.59 43.08
C GLU A 402 -70.82 5.87 42.26
N LYS A 403 -70.82 6.00 40.92
CA LYS A 403 -71.71 5.24 40.04
C LYS A 403 -71.48 3.73 40.14
N CYS A 404 -70.20 3.31 40.16
CA CYS A 404 -69.84 1.90 40.29
C CYS A 404 -70.21 1.33 41.67
N GLU A 405 -69.99 2.08 42.76
CA GLU A 405 -70.39 1.67 44.10
C GLU A 405 -71.92 1.52 44.22
N ALA A 406 -72.69 2.43 43.62
CA ALA A 406 -74.14 2.34 43.59
C ALA A 406 -74.61 1.10 42.81
N ALA A 407 -74.07 0.85 41.60
CA ALA A 407 -74.40 -0.31 40.78
C ALA A 407 -74.06 -1.64 41.48
N VAL A 408 -72.91 -1.71 42.16
CA VAL A 408 -72.53 -2.91 42.93
C VAL A 408 -73.46 -3.12 44.12
N ARG A 409 -73.82 -2.06 44.87
CA ARG A 409 -74.78 -2.17 45.98
C ARG A 409 -76.16 -2.64 45.51
N GLU A 410 -76.66 -2.13 44.39
CA GLU A 410 -77.92 -2.60 43.80
C GLU A 410 -77.86 -4.09 43.42
N SER A 411 -76.72 -4.55 42.87
CA SER A 411 -76.55 -5.97 42.49
C SER A 411 -76.34 -6.94 43.65
N VAL A 412 -75.96 -6.46 44.84
CA VAL A 412 -75.72 -7.29 46.03
C VAL A 412 -76.94 -7.33 46.96
N VAL A 413 -77.85 -6.34 46.85
CA VAL A 413 -79.08 -6.24 47.65
C VAL A 413 -80.32 -6.77 46.92
N GLY A 414 -80.27 -6.91 45.59
CA GLY A 414 -81.26 -7.65 44.78
C GLY A 414 -80.91 -9.11 44.65
#